data_AF-A0A1Y1V2D2-F1
#
_entry.id   AF-A0A1Y1V2D2-F1
#
_cell.length_a   1.000
_cell.length_b   1.000
_cell.length_c   1.000
_cell.angle_alpha   90.00
_cell.angle_beta   90.00
_cell.angle_gamma   90.00
#
_symmetry.space_group_name_H-M   'P 1'
#
loop_
_entity.id
_entity.type
_entity.pdbx_description
1 polymer ?
#
loop_
_entity_poly.entity_id
_entity_poly.type
_entity_poly.pdbx_seq_one_letter_code
_entity_poly.pdbx_strand_id
1 'polypeptide(L)'
;KMNKNSPDSGTCNNKYYSNFFEGINYQTKDTFFFAFIIQFILVSLMYFFVGAGKYWKVLYYTSIAGLIGSIIENFTLAYICQESQLDNNSEVYTFFISEIFWIINEFAVPILNIIKIETLSNGKVAIIIRYIILILSIPFSVTRFYIGYDRMIKGYLNTNVSRIGHGIAFGILGVSDSICSIFIIFFSRYKHKTSIIRNSKISNLMKISGFTILLIVDFVSIVLSILYIISTIFPNNKNLESSTTLFHCLKSVFILILATDALMFKYSAVGTYSFEIGNSTSISISTTSRQY
;
A
#
# COMPACT_ATOMS: atom_id res chain seq x y z
N LYS A 1 -31.09 -15.71 5.16
CA LYS A 1 -30.15 -14.97 6.02
C LYS A 1 -28.75 -15.20 5.49
N MET A 2 -27.97 -14.15 5.26
CA MET A 2 -26.58 -14.26 4.79
C MET A 2 -25.68 -14.71 5.96
N ASN A 3 -24.77 -15.64 5.70
CA ASN A 3 -23.78 -16.15 6.66
C ASN A 3 -22.41 -16.35 5.97
N LYS A 4 -21.38 -16.74 6.73
CA LYS A 4 -20.01 -16.96 6.22
C LYS A 4 -19.88 -18.03 5.12
N ASN A 5 -20.86 -18.94 5.01
CA ASN A 5 -20.89 -19.99 3.99
C ASN A 5 -21.68 -19.56 2.74
N SER A 6 -22.37 -18.43 2.78
CA SER A 6 -23.16 -17.94 1.65
C SER A 6 -22.23 -17.51 0.50
N PRO A 7 -22.60 -17.78 -0.77
CA PRO A 7 -21.76 -17.43 -1.92
C PRO A 7 -21.44 -15.94 -1.99
N ASP A 8 -22.41 -15.09 -1.65
CA ASP A 8 -22.27 -13.64 -1.66
C ASP A 8 -21.29 -13.10 -0.61
N SER A 9 -20.97 -13.90 0.43
CA SER A 9 -20.04 -13.51 1.49
C SER A 9 -18.58 -13.67 1.09
N GLY A 10 -18.28 -14.45 0.04
CA GLY A 10 -16.93 -14.74 -0.45
C GLY A 10 -15.96 -15.31 0.59
N THR A 11 -16.43 -15.75 1.76
CA THR A 11 -15.58 -16.06 2.92
C THR A 11 -15.24 -17.54 2.97
N CYS A 12 -16.22 -18.41 3.30
CA CYS A 12 -16.02 -19.86 3.40
C CYS A 12 -16.72 -20.67 2.29
N ASN A 13 -17.46 -20.01 1.38
CA ASN A 13 -18.18 -20.72 0.32
C ASN A 13 -17.22 -21.57 -0.53
N ASN A 14 -17.47 -22.88 -0.59
CA ASN A 14 -16.62 -23.89 -1.23
C ASN A 14 -15.17 -23.99 -0.69
N LYS A 15 -14.90 -23.45 0.50
CA LYS A 15 -13.64 -23.56 1.22
C LYS A 15 -13.88 -24.29 2.53
N TYR A 16 -14.06 -25.60 2.47
CA TYR A 16 -14.27 -26.44 3.65
C TYR A 16 -12.99 -27.20 3.93
N TYR A 17 -12.27 -26.78 4.97
CA TYR A 17 -10.99 -27.39 5.34
C TYR A 17 -11.23 -28.53 6.33
N SER A 18 -10.57 -29.67 6.12
CA SER A 18 -10.63 -30.78 7.07
C SER A 18 -9.95 -30.42 8.40
N ASN A 19 -8.89 -29.61 8.33
CA ASN A 19 -8.14 -29.14 9.48
C ASN A 19 -7.51 -27.76 9.25
N PHE A 20 -7.02 -27.15 10.33
CA PHE A 20 -6.40 -25.81 10.31
C PHE A 20 -5.19 -25.72 9.38
N PHE A 21 -4.34 -26.74 9.36
CA PHE A 21 -3.11 -26.73 8.55
C PHE A 21 -3.41 -26.80 7.06
N GLU A 22 -4.40 -27.59 6.66
CA GLU A 22 -4.92 -27.57 5.30
C GLU A 22 -5.44 -26.19 4.92
N GLY A 23 -6.19 -25.55 5.81
CA GLY A 23 -6.67 -24.19 5.64
C GLY A 23 -5.54 -23.19 5.40
N ILE A 24 -4.49 -23.19 6.23
CA ILE A 24 -3.32 -22.30 6.05
C ILE A 24 -2.66 -22.56 4.69
N ASN A 25 -2.41 -23.82 4.35
CA ASN A 25 -1.77 -24.18 3.08
C ASN A 25 -2.61 -23.74 1.89
N TYR A 26 -3.93 -23.82 1.99
CA TYR A 26 -4.83 -23.32 0.96
C TYR A 26 -4.80 -21.79 0.85
N GLN A 27 -4.85 -21.07 1.99
CA GLN A 27 -4.74 -19.60 1.98
C GLN A 27 -3.37 -19.13 1.49
N THR A 28 -2.32 -19.93 1.64
CA THR A 28 -0.99 -19.62 1.08
C THR A 28 -0.97 -19.67 -0.46
N LYS A 29 -1.90 -20.39 -1.08
CA LYS A 29 -2.13 -20.34 -2.54
C LYS A 29 -2.84 -19.05 -2.97
N ASP A 30 -3.44 -18.32 -2.03
CA ASP A 30 -4.03 -17.03 -2.33
C ASP A 30 -2.93 -16.03 -2.68
N THR A 31 -3.02 -15.47 -3.88
CA THR A 31 -2.08 -14.48 -4.42
C THR A 31 -1.89 -13.30 -3.47
N PHE A 32 -2.93 -12.91 -2.73
CA PHE A 32 -2.86 -11.78 -1.79
C PHE A 32 -1.94 -12.07 -0.61
N PHE A 33 -2.14 -13.20 0.06
CA PHE A 33 -1.34 -13.54 1.23
C PHE A 33 0.13 -13.74 0.85
N PHE A 34 0.37 -14.46 -0.24
CA PHE A 34 1.72 -14.71 -0.72
C PHE A 34 2.45 -13.43 -1.14
N ALA A 35 1.74 -12.46 -1.74
CA ALA A 35 2.31 -11.16 -2.09
C ALA A 35 2.87 -10.41 -0.88
N PHE A 36 2.19 -10.43 0.27
CA PHE A 36 2.69 -9.78 1.49
C PHE A 36 3.94 -10.46 2.08
N ILE A 37 4.04 -11.79 1.95
CA ILE A 37 5.25 -12.53 2.35
C ILE A 37 6.44 -12.09 1.50
N ILE A 38 6.28 -12.11 0.17
CA ILE A 38 7.35 -11.70 -0.77
C ILE A 38 7.72 -10.23 -0.57
N GLN A 39 6.72 -9.35 -0.42
CA GLN A 39 6.93 -7.93 -0.14
C GLN A 39 7.75 -7.74 1.13
N PHE A 40 7.42 -8.43 2.22
CA PHE A 40 8.18 -8.34 3.47
C PHE A 40 9.64 -8.78 3.28
N ILE A 41 9.88 -9.93 2.64
CA ILE A 41 11.25 -10.45 2.43
C ILE A 41 12.09 -9.45 1.62
N LEU A 42 11.56 -8.99 0.48
CA LEU A 42 12.30 -8.11 -0.42
C LEU A 42 12.52 -6.72 0.19
N VAL A 43 11.50 -6.12 0.81
CA VAL A 43 11.64 -4.80 1.45
C VAL A 43 12.58 -4.88 2.65
N SER A 44 12.57 -5.98 3.42
CA SER A 44 13.53 -6.21 4.51
C SER A 44 14.96 -6.28 3.98
N LEU A 45 15.18 -7.05 2.91
CA LEU A 45 16.47 -7.15 2.26
C LEU A 45 16.97 -5.77 1.80
N MET A 46 16.12 -5.01 1.10
CA MET A 46 16.47 -3.64 0.68
C MET A 46 16.76 -2.73 1.89
N TYR A 47 15.97 -2.80 2.97
CA TYR A 47 16.20 -2.00 4.17
C TYR A 47 17.59 -2.23 4.79
N PHE A 48 18.00 -3.49 4.94
CA PHE A 48 19.28 -3.84 5.55
C PHE A 48 20.50 -3.54 4.68
N PHE A 49 20.42 -3.73 3.35
CA PHE A 49 21.56 -3.49 2.46
C PHE A 49 21.66 -2.05 1.97
N VAL A 50 20.54 -1.38 1.78
CA VAL A 50 20.51 -0.04 1.19
C VAL A 50 20.73 1.03 2.25
N GLY A 51 20.05 0.93 3.40
CA GLY A 51 20.26 1.83 4.54
C GLY A 51 18.97 2.26 5.23
N ALA A 52 19.11 2.72 6.48
CA ALA A 52 18.00 3.00 7.40
C ALA A 52 17.49 4.46 7.37
N GLY A 53 17.35 5.03 6.17
CA GLY A 53 16.76 6.36 5.98
C GLY A 53 15.31 6.45 6.48
N LYS A 54 14.79 7.67 6.65
CA LYS A 54 13.39 7.87 7.08
C LYS A 54 12.41 7.18 6.13
N TYR A 55 12.66 7.27 4.82
CA TYR A 55 11.83 6.65 3.78
C TYR A 55 11.87 5.11 3.89
N TRP A 56 13.07 4.53 3.99
CA TRP A 56 13.28 3.09 4.14
C TRP A 56 12.67 2.52 5.42
N LYS A 57 12.72 3.26 6.53
CA LYS A 57 12.06 2.86 7.79
C LYS A 57 10.55 2.75 7.62
N VAL A 58 9.91 3.72 6.97
CA VAL A 58 8.46 3.66 6.72
C VAL A 58 8.13 2.45 5.85
N LEU A 59 8.84 2.22 4.74
CA LEU A 59 8.64 1.04 3.90
C LEU A 59 8.74 -0.28 4.69
N TYR A 60 9.76 -0.40 5.55
CA TYR A 60 10.00 -1.59 6.35
C TYR A 60 8.91 -1.85 7.40
N TYR A 61 8.53 -0.84 8.19
CA TYR A 61 7.45 -1.02 9.17
C TYR A 61 6.10 -1.27 8.51
N THR A 62 5.89 -0.68 7.34
CA THR A 62 4.67 -0.89 6.54
C THR A 62 4.61 -2.33 6.03
N SER A 63 5.71 -2.88 5.51
CA SER A 63 5.74 -4.26 5.03
C SER A 63 5.55 -5.28 6.17
N ILE A 64 6.08 -4.99 7.36
CA ILE A 64 5.80 -5.78 8.58
C ILE A 64 4.31 -5.72 8.93
N ALA A 65 3.73 -4.52 8.99
CA ALA A 65 2.32 -4.35 9.32
C ALA A 65 1.43 -5.10 8.32
N GLY A 66 1.69 -4.96 7.02
CA GLY A 66 0.96 -5.70 5.97
C GLY A 66 1.07 -7.21 6.14
N LEU A 67 2.27 -7.74 6.45
CA LEU A 67 2.44 -9.17 6.72
C LEU A 67 1.65 -9.62 7.95
N ILE A 68 1.73 -8.90 9.07
CA ILE A 68 0.99 -9.26 10.30
C ILE A 68 -0.52 -9.21 10.08
N GLY A 69 -1.04 -8.16 9.44
CA GLY A 69 -2.45 -8.04 9.09
C GLY A 69 -2.92 -9.20 8.21
N SER A 70 -2.11 -9.55 7.20
CA SER A 70 -2.40 -10.67 6.31
C SER A 70 -2.36 -12.03 7.01
N ILE A 71 -1.39 -12.27 7.90
CA ILE A 71 -1.35 -13.51 8.71
C ILE A 71 -2.60 -13.62 9.58
N ILE A 72 -2.97 -12.56 10.30
CA ILE A 72 -4.15 -12.57 11.20
C ILE A 72 -5.41 -12.90 10.40
N GLU A 73 -5.63 -12.24 9.27
CA GLU A 73 -6.82 -12.42 8.44
C GLU A 73 -6.87 -13.84 7.82
N ASN A 74 -5.78 -14.31 7.22
CA ASN A 74 -5.74 -15.62 6.57
C ASN A 74 -5.77 -16.78 7.56
N PHE A 75 -5.13 -16.66 8.72
CA PHE A 75 -5.21 -17.68 9.77
C PHE A 75 -6.62 -17.73 10.36
N THR A 76 -7.27 -16.58 10.49
CA THR A 76 -8.69 -16.53 10.89
C THR A 76 -9.55 -17.27 9.88
N LEU A 77 -9.38 -17.04 8.58
CA LEU A 77 -10.12 -17.76 7.53
C LEU A 77 -9.87 -19.27 7.60
N ALA A 78 -8.61 -19.69 7.77
CA ALA A 78 -8.24 -21.10 7.93
C ALA A 78 -8.88 -21.76 9.16
N TYR A 79 -9.21 -20.98 10.19
CA TYR A 79 -9.91 -21.45 11.38
C TYR A 79 -11.43 -21.50 11.18
N ILE A 80 -12.05 -20.40 10.75
CA ILE A 80 -13.52 -20.28 10.71
C ILE A 80 -14.17 -21.07 9.57
N CYS A 81 -13.40 -21.43 8.54
CA CYS A 81 -13.86 -22.19 7.37
C CYS A 81 -13.56 -23.70 7.47
N GLN A 82 -13.30 -24.20 8.68
CA GLN A 82 -13.19 -25.65 8.92
C GLN A 82 -14.57 -26.30 8.89
N GLU A 83 -14.62 -27.58 8.49
CA GLU A 83 -15.85 -28.39 8.54
C GLU A 83 -16.45 -28.43 9.96
N SER A 84 -15.61 -28.48 10.99
CA SER A 84 -16.03 -28.45 12.40
C SER A 84 -16.72 -27.16 12.85
N GLN A 85 -16.57 -26.07 12.07
CA GLN A 85 -17.08 -24.74 12.39
C GLN A 85 -18.25 -24.32 11.49
N LEU A 86 -18.78 -25.21 10.65
CA LEU A 86 -19.82 -24.91 9.65
C LEU A 86 -21.05 -24.20 10.25
N ASP A 87 -21.57 -24.71 11.36
CA ASP A 87 -22.78 -24.21 12.01
C ASP A 87 -22.51 -23.08 13.02
N ASN A 88 -21.23 -22.81 13.32
CA ASN A 88 -20.84 -21.79 14.28
C ASN A 88 -20.74 -20.41 13.61
N ASN A 89 -21.73 -19.57 13.84
CA ASN A 89 -21.77 -18.18 13.35
C ASN A 89 -21.39 -17.17 14.45
N SER A 90 -20.38 -17.49 15.25
CA SER A 90 -19.87 -16.62 16.31
C SER A 90 -19.18 -15.36 15.77
N GLU A 91 -19.08 -14.35 16.62
CA GLU A 91 -18.29 -13.15 16.38
C GLU A 91 -16.80 -13.49 16.19
N VAL A 92 -16.12 -12.72 15.32
CA VAL A 92 -14.73 -12.98 14.92
C VAL A 92 -13.87 -11.73 15.19
N TYR A 93 -13.39 -11.60 16.44
CA TYR A 93 -12.62 -10.43 16.91
C TYR A 93 -11.32 -10.18 16.14
N THR A 94 -10.72 -11.21 15.56
CA THR A 94 -9.46 -11.10 14.81
C THR A 94 -9.59 -10.24 13.56
N PHE A 95 -10.78 -10.17 12.93
CA PHE A 95 -11.03 -9.25 11.81
C PHE A 95 -10.96 -7.78 12.23
N PHE A 96 -11.33 -7.43 13.46
CA PHE A 96 -11.18 -6.06 13.94
C PHE A 96 -9.70 -5.72 14.19
N ILE A 97 -8.94 -6.68 14.74
CA ILE A 97 -7.52 -6.52 15.02
C ILE A 97 -6.72 -6.38 13.71
N SER A 98 -7.06 -7.14 12.66
CA SER A 98 -6.36 -7.02 11.37
C SER A 98 -6.49 -5.63 10.76
N GLU A 99 -7.60 -4.92 10.98
CA GLU A 99 -7.79 -3.55 10.46
C GLU A 99 -6.80 -2.53 11.01
N ILE A 100 -6.28 -2.71 12.23
CA ILE A 100 -5.23 -1.84 12.78
C ILE A 100 -3.98 -1.90 11.90
N PHE A 101 -3.60 -3.11 11.50
CA PHE A 101 -2.45 -3.34 10.64
C PHE A 101 -2.70 -2.86 9.21
N TRP A 102 -3.92 -3.03 8.71
CA TRP A 102 -4.30 -2.52 7.40
C TRP A 102 -4.27 -0.99 7.33
N ILE A 103 -4.68 -0.28 8.38
CA ILE A 103 -4.58 1.18 8.46
C ILE A 103 -3.12 1.62 8.32
N ILE A 104 -2.21 1.00 9.08
CA ILE A 104 -0.77 1.29 9.02
C ILE A 104 -0.22 1.00 7.62
N ASN A 105 -0.58 -0.16 7.05
CA ASN A 105 -0.08 -0.61 5.76
C ASN A 105 -0.55 0.29 4.60
N GLU A 106 -1.84 0.59 4.53
CA GLU A 106 -2.44 1.32 3.41
C GLU A 106 -2.17 2.83 3.47
N PHE A 107 -2.23 3.44 4.67
CA PHE A 107 -2.01 4.88 4.82
C PHE A 107 -0.52 5.28 4.75
N ALA A 108 0.39 4.31 4.73
CA ALA A 108 1.81 4.56 4.55
C ALA A 108 2.14 5.20 3.19
N VAL A 109 1.36 4.95 2.14
CA VAL A 109 1.61 5.52 0.81
C VAL A 109 1.53 7.06 0.82
N PRO A 110 0.44 7.68 1.32
CA PRO A 110 0.41 9.12 1.55
C PRO A 110 1.56 9.64 2.41
N ILE A 111 1.96 8.91 3.46
CA ILE A 111 3.07 9.29 4.34
C ILE A 111 4.41 9.30 3.58
N LEU A 112 4.68 8.27 2.78
CA LEU A 112 5.87 8.20 1.92
C LEU A 112 5.91 9.37 0.93
N ASN A 113 4.74 9.75 0.40
CA ASN A 113 4.61 10.89 -0.50
C ASN A 113 4.89 12.23 0.20
N ILE A 114 4.47 12.41 1.46
CA ILE A 114 4.85 13.58 2.28
C ILE A 114 6.36 13.66 2.44
N ILE A 115 7.04 12.55 2.75
CA ILE A 115 8.51 12.51 2.88
C ILE A 115 9.17 12.99 1.58
N LYS A 116 8.66 12.55 0.41
CA LYS A 116 9.13 13.04 -0.89
C LYS A 116 8.96 14.56 -1.03
N ILE A 117 7.81 15.11 -0.63
CA ILE A 117 7.55 16.56 -0.67
C ILE A 117 8.48 17.34 0.25
N GLU A 118 8.72 16.85 1.48
CA GLU A 118 9.65 17.47 2.44
C GLU A 118 11.06 17.59 1.87
N THR A 119 11.48 16.68 0.99
CA THR A 119 12.79 16.77 0.30
C THR A 119 12.81 17.75 -0.88
N LEU A 120 11.66 18.06 -1.47
CA LEU A 120 11.54 18.90 -2.67
C LEU A 120 11.19 20.36 -2.35
N SER A 121 10.46 20.61 -1.27
CA SER A 121 9.85 21.92 -0.97
C SER A 121 10.48 22.61 0.24
N ASN A 122 10.36 23.94 0.28
CA ASN A 122 10.70 24.73 1.47
C ASN A 122 9.75 24.36 2.61
N GLY A 123 10.30 24.20 3.82
CA GLY A 123 9.62 23.52 4.94
C GLY A 123 8.20 24.02 5.27
N LYS A 124 7.87 25.31 5.06
CA LYS A 124 6.53 25.85 5.38
C LYS A 124 5.40 25.16 4.61
N VAL A 125 5.55 24.95 3.30
CA VAL A 125 4.47 24.34 2.49
C VAL A 125 4.37 22.84 2.76
N ALA A 126 5.50 22.17 2.94
CA ALA A 126 5.53 20.76 3.32
C ALA A 126 4.82 20.51 4.66
N ILE A 127 4.97 21.42 5.64
CA ILE A 127 4.25 21.36 6.92
C ILE A 127 2.74 21.48 6.71
N ILE A 128 2.26 22.40 5.88
CA ILE A 128 0.82 22.55 5.60
C ILE A 128 0.26 21.28 4.96
N ILE A 129 0.93 20.75 3.93
CA ILE A 129 0.50 19.52 3.26
C ILE A 129 0.47 18.36 4.24
N ARG A 130 1.49 18.25 5.11
CA ARG A 130 1.54 17.23 6.15
C ARG A 130 0.33 17.27 7.07
N TYR A 131 -0.11 18.46 7.51
CA TYR A 131 -1.31 18.60 8.32
C TYR A 131 -2.57 18.19 7.56
N ILE A 132 -2.70 18.56 6.28
CA ILE A 132 -3.84 18.17 5.44
C ILE A 132 -3.95 16.65 5.35
N ILE A 133 -2.86 15.96 5.02
CA ILE A 133 -2.86 14.49 4.92
C ILE A 133 -3.11 13.85 6.28
N LEU A 134 -2.56 14.39 7.38
CA LEU A 134 -2.82 13.87 8.71
C LEU A 134 -4.29 14.03 9.13
N ILE A 135 -4.95 15.14 8.74
CA ILE A 135 -6.39 15.33 8.94
C ILE A 135 -7.20 14.31 8.12
N LEU A 136 -6.82 14.04 6.86
CA LEU A 136 -7.46 13.02 6.02
C LEU A 136 -7.26 11.58 6.55
N SER A 137 -6.23 11.34 7.36
CA SER A 137 -6.00 10.04 8.00
C SER A 137 -7.08 9.67 9.02
N ILE A 138 -7.73 10.66 9.63
CA ILE A 138 -8.79 10.47 10.64
C ILE A 138 -10.04 9.81 10.04
N PRO A 139 -10.72 10.38 9.01
CA PRO A 139 -11.89 9.75 8.42
C PRO A 139 -11.55 8.41 7.74
N PHE A 140 -10.33 8.26 7.20
CA PHE A 140 -9.84 6.97 6.69
C PHE A 140 -9.82 5.91 7.79
N SER A 141 -9.18 6.21 8.92
CA SER A 141 -9.05 5.27 10.04
C SER A 141 -10.39 4.91 10.65
N VAL A 142 -11.27 5.90 10.86
CA VAL A 142 -12.65 5.68 11.36
C VAL A 142 -13.42 4.74 10.43
N THR A 143 -13.30 4.93 9.11
CA THR A 143 -13.95 4.06 8.13
C THR A 143 -13.40 2.63 8.19
N ARG A 144 -12.08 2.44 8.28
CA ARG A 144 -11.48 1.10 8.40
C ARG A 144 -11.87 0.40 9.71
N PHE A 145 -11.91 1.12 10.84
CA PHE A 145 -12.41 0.56 12.10
C PHE A 145 -13.88 0.15 12.03
N TYR A 146 -14.72 0.95 11.37
CA TYR A 146 -16.12 0.61 11.16
C TYR A 146 -16.29 -0.65 10.30
N ILE A 147 -15.47 -0.81 9.26
CA ILE A 147 -15.43 -2.06 8.46
C ILE A 147 -15.04 -3.25 9.32
N GLY A 148 -14.01 -3.13 10.15
CA GLY A 148 -13.57 -4.19 11.06
C GLY A 148 -14.64 -4.59 12.07
N TYR A 149 -15.36 -3.60 12.62
CA TYR A 149 -16.46 -3.84 13.54
C TYR A 149 -17.60 -4.61 12.86
N ASP A 150 -18.00 -4.21 11.64
CA ASP A 150 -19.05 -4.91 10.89
C ASP A 150 -18.65 -6.36 10.57
N ARG A 151 -17.39 -6.59 10.17
CA ARG A 151 -16.82 -7.93 9.91
C ARG A 151 -16.75 -8.78 11.17
N MET A 152 -16.40 -8.19 12.30
CA MET A 152 -16.34 -8.87 13.60
C MET A 152 -17.71 -9.37 14.03
N ILE A 153 -18.73 -8.51 14.00
CA ILE A 153 -20.09 -8.86 14.45
C ILE A 153 -20.74 -9.87 13.50
N LYS A 154 -20.52 -9.74 12.19
CA LYS A 154 -21.12 -10.65 11.20
C LYS A 154 -20.35 -11.95 11.01
N GLY A 155 -19.05 -11.97 11.32
CA GLY A 155 -18.18 -13.14 11.19
C GLY A 155 -17.79 -13.50 9.75
N TYR A 156 -17.89 -12.57 8.79
CA TYR A 156 -17.48 -12.78 7.40
C TYR A 156 -16.97 -11.49 6.73
N LEU A 157 -16.18 -11.65 5.66
CA LEU A 157 -15.34 -10.58 5.08
C LEU A 157 -16.12 -9.59 4.20
N ASN A 158 -16.99 -10.09 3.34
CA ASN A 158 -17.71 -9.27 2.36
C ASN A 158 -19.15 -9.05 2.78
N THR A 159 -19.42 -7.85 3.27
CA THR A 159 -20.74 -7.34 3.58
C THR A 159 -21.00 -6.11 2.73
N ASN A 160 -22.27 -5.76 2.48
CA ASN A 160 -22.59 -4.53 1.74
C ASN A 160 -22.00 -3.29 2.43
N VAL A 161 -22.00 -3.27 3.76
CA VAL A 161 -21.42 -2.19 4.57
C VAL A 161 -19.89 -2.13 4.40
N SER A 162 -19.22 -3.29 4.46
CA SER A 162 -17.77 -3.39 4.25
C SER A 162 -17.37 -2.95 2.84
N ARG A 163 -18.13 -3.33 1.80
CA ARG A 163 -17.85 -2.93 0.41
C ARG A 163 -17.95 -1.42 0.22
N ILE A 164 -18.99 -0.77 0.75
CA ILE A 164 -19.13 0.69 0.72
C ILE A 164 -18.01 1.35 1.51
N GLY A 165 -17.73 0.85 2.72
CA GLY A 165 -16.66 1.36 3.58
C GLY A 165 -15.30 1.30 2.88
N HIS A 166 -14.97 0.20 2.21
CA HIS A 166 -13.76 0.06 1.41
C HIS A 166 -13.71 1.07 0.27
N GLY A 167 -14.82 1.26 -0.45
CA GLY A 167 -14.93 2.28 -1.50
C GLY A 167 -14.64 3.68 -0.97
N ILE A 168 -15.21 4.06 0.19
CA ILE A 168 -14.97 5.35 0.84
C ILE A 168 -13.51 5.47 1.30
N ALA A 169 -12.96 4.45 1.97
CA ALA A 169 -11.59 4.45 2.47
C ALA A 169 -10.56 4.58 1.33
N PHE A 170 -10.75 3.83 0.24
CA PHE A 170 -9.91 3.95 -0.96
C PHE A 170 -10.10 5.28 -1.67
N GLY A 171 -11.29 5.88 -1.61
CA GLY A 171 -11.52 7.23 -2.11
C GLY A 171 -10.73 8.28 -1.34
N ILE A 172 -10.73 8.22 -0.01
CA ILE A 172 -9.94 9.12 0.86
C ILE A 172 -8.44 8.96 0.59
N LEU A 173 -7.95 7.72 0.43
CA LEU A 173 -6.57 7.46 0.04
C LEU A 173 -6.25 8.06 -1.34
N GLY A 174 -7.08 7.81 -2.35
CA GLY A 174 -6.89 8.35 -3.69
C GLY A 174 -6.85 9.87 -3.73
N VAL A 175 -7.69 10.55 -2.94
CA VAL A 175 -7.65 12.01 -2.78
C VAL A 175 -6.36 12.46 -2.10
N SER A 176 -5.95 11.78 -1.03
CA SER A 176 -4.72 12.07 -0.29
C SER A 176 -3.49 11.96 -1.19
N ASP A 177 -3.41 10.88 -1.96
CA ASP A 177 -2.31 10.63 -2.89
C ASP A 177 -2.31 11.62 -4.06
N SER A 178 -3.49 11.92 -4.64
CA SER A 178 -3.62 12.92 -5.71
C SER A 178 -3.13 14.31 -5.27
N ILE A 179 -3.48 14.74 -4.06
CA ILE A 179 -2.98 16.00 -3.48
C ILE A 179 -1.45 15.98 -3.45
N CYS A 180 -0.87 14.91 -2.90
CA CYS A 180 0.58 14.77 -2.84
C CYS A 180 1.23 14.80 -4.23
N SER A 181 0.71 14.05 -5.20
CA SER A 181 1.25 13.98 -6.56
C SER A 181 1.20 15.33 -7.28
N ILE A 182 0.11 16.09 -7.15
CA ILE A 182 0.00 17.44 -7.71
C ILE A 182 1.12 18.34 -7.15
N PHE A 183 1.33 18.33 -5.84
CA PHE A 183 2.39 19.13 -5.21
C PHE A 183 3.80 18.66 -5.57
N ILE A 184 4.04 17.35 -5.64
CA ILE A 184 5.32 16.77 -6.07
C ILE A 184 5.65 17.23 -7.49
N ILE A 185 4.71 17.14 -8.43
CA ILE A 185 4.88 17.58 -9.82
C ILE A 185 5.11 19.09 -9.89
N PHE A 186 4.34 19.87 -9.13
CA PHE A 186 4.48 21.32 -9.07
C PHE A 186 5.87 21.75 -8.58
N PHE A 187 6.33 21.23 -7.44
CA PHE A 187 7.65 21.57 -6.88
C PHE A 187 8.80 21.08 -7.75
N SER A 188 8.66 19.90 -8.35
CA SER A 188 9.64 19.37 -9.30
C SER A 188 9.85 20.33 -10.49
N ARG A 189 8.76 20.81 -11.09
CA ARG A 189 8.82 21.77 -12.20
C ARG A 189 9.39 23.12 -11.78
N TYR A 190 9.02 23.61 -10.60
CA TYR A 190 9.54 24.89 -10.07
C TYR A 190 11.05 24.84 -9.81
N LYS A 191 11.54 23.75 -9.19
CA LYS A 191 12.96 23.54 -8.92
C LYS A 191 13.79 23.39 -10.19
N HIS A 192 13.23 22.75 -11.21
CA HIS A 192 13.89 22.61 -12.52
C HIS A 192 14.07 23.97 -13.22
N LYS A 193 13.07 24.86 -13.17
CA LYS A 193 13.17 26.22 -13.74
C LYS A 193 14.20 27.11 -13.02
N THR A 194 14.42 26.88 -11.73
CA THR A 194 15.34 27.67 -10.90
C THR A 194 16.76 27.11 -10.87
N SER A 195 16.97 25.80 -11.07
CA SER A 195 18.30 25.21 -11.24
C SER A 195 18.76 25.29 -12.70
N ILE A 196 19.29 26.44 -13.12
CA ILE A 196 19.85 26.69 -14.46
C ILE A 196 21.10 25.82 -14.77
N ILE A 197 21.61 25.03 -13.81
CA ILE A 197 22.93 24.41 -13.93
C ILE A 197 22.87 22.88 -13.77
N ARG A 198 23.20 22.21 -14.89
CA ARG A 198 23.74 20.83 -15.03
C ARG A 198 22.75 19.66 -14.84
N ASN A 199 22.05 19.32 -15.93
CA ASN A 199 21.31 18.06 -16.08
C ASN A 199 22.09 17.08 -16.97
N SER A 200 22.46 15.91 -16.44
CA SER A 200 22.70 14.74 -17.29
C SER A 200 21.36 14.20 -17.79
N LYS A 201 21.28 13.79 -19.07
CA LYS A 201 20.05 13.24 -19.70
C LYS A 201 19.43 12.08 -18.90
N ILE A 202 20.25 11.32 -18.18
CA ILE A 202 19.85 10.15 -17.37
C ILE A 202 19.08 10.56 -16.11
N SER A 203 19.51 11.61 -15.41
CA SER A 203 18.82 12.17 -14.23
C SER A 203 17.40 12.63 -14.55
N ASN A 204 17.18 13.22 -15.74
CA ASN A 204 15.85 13.63 -16.18
C ASN A 204 14.96 12.44 -16.56
N LEU A 205 15.47 11.43 -17.26
CA LEU A 205 14.71 10.22 -17.61
C LEU A 205 14.23 9.45 -16.38
N MET A 206 15.05 9.41 -15.31
CA MET A 206 14.69 8.69 -14.09
C MET A 206 13.74 9.45 -13.18
N LYS A 207 13.82 10.79 -13.13
CA LYS A 207 12.79 11.62 -12.48
C LYS A 207 11.41 11.39 -13.12
N ILE A 208 11.36 11.19 -14.44
CA ILE A 208 10.11 10.88 -15.16
C ILE A 208 9.55 9.53 -14.71
N SER A 209 10.38 8.50 -14.52
CA SER A 209 9.95 7.16 -14.08
C SER A 209 9.28 7.18 -12.70
N GLY A 210 9.87 7.88 -11.73
CA GLY A 210 9.29 8.00 -10.38
C GLY A 210 7.95 8.75 -10.34
N PHE A 211 7.76 9.76 -11.21
CA PHE A 211 6.46 10.44 -11.34
C PHE A 211 5.39 9.54 -11.97
N THR A 212 5.78 8.71 -12.95
CA THR A 212 4.87 7.75 -13.56
C THR A 212 4.36 6.74 -12.54
N ILE A 213 5.23 6.21 -11.68
CA ILE A 213 4.83 5.26 -10.63
C ILE A 213 3.86 5.90 -9.64
N LEU A 214 4.11 7.13 -9.22
CA LEU A 214 3.19 7.89 -8.34
C LEU A 214 1.81 8.05 -9.00
N LEU A 215 1.76 8.50 -10.25
CA LEU A 215 0.49 8.66 -10.97
C LEU A 215 -0.26 7.33 -11.17
N ILE A 216 0.45 6.21 -11.38
CA ILE A 216 -0.16 4.89 -11.48
C ILE A 216 -0.80 4.48 -10.15
N VAL A 217 -0.10 4.70 -9.02
CA VAL A 217 -0.61 4.40 -7.67
C VAL A 217 -1.89 5.18 -7.37
N ASP A 218 -1.91 6.48 -7.70
CA ASP A 218 -3.08 7.35 -7.53
C ASP A 218 -4.26 6.87 -8.40
N PHE A 219 -3.99 6.62 -9.68
CA PHE A 219 -4.99 6.19 -10.64
C PHE A 219 -5.66 4.88 -10.21
N VAL A 220 -4.87 3.88 -9.82
CA VAL A 220 -5.39 2.59 -9.35
C VAL A 220 -6.25 2.77 -8.09
N SER A 221 -5.86 3.64 -7.15
CA SER A 221 -6.66 3.87 -5.94
C SER A 221 -8.02 4.52 -6.23
N ILE A 222 -8.06 5.47 -7.16
CA ILE A 222 -9.31 6.10 -7.63
C ILE A 222 -10.19 5.08 -8.36
N VAL A 223 -9.62 4.32 -9.29
CA VAL A 223 -10.34 3.27 -10.03
C VAL A 223 -10.92 2.24 -9.07
N LEU A 224 -10.14 1.79 -8.08
CA LEU A 224 -10.59 0.84 -7.08
C LEU A 224 -11.77 1.39 -6.26
N SER A 225 -11.70 2.64 -5.82
CA SER A 225 -12.81 3.31 -5.12
C SER A 225 -14.10 3.31 -5.95
N ILE A 226 -14.01 3.70 -7.23
CA ILE A 226 -15.15 3.71 -8.16
C ILE A 226 -15.70 2.29 -8.33
N LEU A 227 -14.84 1.30 -8.56
CA LEU A 227 -15.27 -0.09 -8.77
C LEU A 227 -15.97 -0.69 -7.54
N TYR A 228 -15.51 -0.39 -6.32
CA TYR A 228 -16.19 -0.85 -5.09
C TYR A 228 -17.57 -0.20 -4.90
N ILE A 229 -17.71 1.07 -5.25
CA ILE A 229 -19.01 1.77 -5.19
C ILE A 229 -19.98 1.19 -6.23
N ILE A 230 -19.52 1.04 -7.48
CA ILE A 230 -20.35 0.48 -8.57
C ILE A 230 -20.69 -0.99 -8.30
N SER A 231 -19.76 -1.81 -7.80
CA SER A 231 -20.04 -3.22 -7.47
C SER A 231 -21.09 -3.36 -6.37
N THR A 232 -21.19 -2.38 -5.49
CA THR A 232 -22.26 -2.33 -4.48
C THR A 232 -23.61 -1.97 -5.09
N ILE A 233 -23.66 -1.04 -6.04
CA ILE A 233 -24.90 -0.63 -6.72
C ILE A 233 -25.41 -1.76 -7.63
N PHE A 234 -24.51 -2.51 -8.27
CA PHE A 234 -24.83 -3.58 -9.21
C PHE A 234 -24.28 -4.95 -8.73
N PRO A 235 -24.82 -5.53 -7.65
CA PRO A 235 -24.28 -6.74 -7.02
C PRO A 235 -24.36 -7.99 -7.90
N ASN A 236 -25.26 -8.02 -8.89
CA ASN A 236 -25.45 -9.18 -9.77
C ASN A 236 -24.38 -9.31 -10.87
N ASN A 237 -23.51 -8.30 -11.04
CA ASN A 237 -22.54 -8.28 -12.14
C ASN A 237 -21.18 -8.85 -11.73
N LYS A 238 -21.03 -10.18 -11.85
CA LYS A 238 -19.81 -10.93 -11.48
C LYS A 238 -18.53 -10.43 -12.16
N ASN A 239 -18.64 -9.86 -13.36
CA ASN A 239 -17.48 -9.30 -14.08
C ASN A 239 -16.88 -8.09 -13.34
N LEU A 240 -17.73 -7.31 -12.67
CA LEU A 240 -17.29 -6.14 -11.92
C LEU A 240 -16.54 -6.52 -10.64
N GLU A 241 -17.01 -7.57 -9.96
CA GLU A 241 -16.35 -8.13 -8.78
C GLU A 241 -14.95 -8.67 -9.13
N SER A 242 -14.83 -9.41 -10.23
CA SER A 242 -13.52 -9.89 -10.71
C SER A 242 -12.53 -8.74 -11.01
N SER A 243 -13.03 -7.64 -11.57
CA SER A 243 -12.20 -6.46 -11.84
C SER A 243 -11.69 -5.80 -10.55
N THR A 244 -12.50 -5.75 -9.48
CA THR A 244 -12.05 -5.21 -8.18
C THR A 244 -10.87 -6.00 -7.62
N THR A 245 -10.89 -7.33 -7.74
CA THR A 245 -9.82 -8.21 -7.28
C THR A 245 -8.49 -7.91 -7.97
N LEU A 246 -8.49 -7.67 -9.30
CA LEU A 246 -7.28 -7.35 -10.05
C LEU A 246 -6.59 -6.08 -9.53
N PHE A 247 -7.34 -5.00 -9.37
CA PHE A 247 -6.79 -3.73 -8.89
C PHE A 247 -6.43 -3.79 -7.40
N HIS A 248 -7.15 -4.59 -6.61
CA HIS A 248 -6.77 -4.86 -5.23
C HIS A 248 -5.44 -5.63 -5.15
N CYS A 249 -5.20 -6.61 -6.04
CA CYS A 249 -3.92 -7.33 -6.12
C CYS A 249 -2.78 -6.36 -6.42
N LEU A 250 -2.99 -5.48 -7.41
CA LEU A 250 -1.99 -4.48 -7.77
C LEU A 250 -1.70 -3.53 -6.61
N LYS A 251 -2.72 -3.10 -5.87
CA LYS A 251 -2.57 -2.27 -4.66
C LYS A 251 -1.76 -2.97 -3.57
N SER A 252 -1.98 -4.27 -3.37
CA SER A 252 -1.30 -5.04 -2.31
C SER A 252 0.22 -5.07 -2.42
N VAL A 253 0.75 -4.87 -3.64
CA VAL A 253 2.19 -4.84 -3.94
C VAL A 253 2.79 -3.43 -4.06
N PHE A 254 2.03 -2.37 -3.75
CA PHE A 254 2.50 -0.98 -3.91
C PHE A 254 3.75 -0.65 -3.10
N ILE A 255 3.85 -1.17 -1.88
CA ILE A 255 5.04 -0.92 -1.04
C ILE A 255 6.28 -1.53 -1.67
N LEU A 256 6.16 -2.73 -2.28
CA LEU A 256 7.24 -3.35 -3.03
C LEU A 256 7.61 -2.54 -4.28
N ILE A 257 6.63 -2.05 -5.04
CA ILE A 257 6.85 -1.21 -6.22
C ILE A 257 7.58 0.09 -5.82
N LEU A 258 7.13 0.76 -4.75
CA LEU A 258 7.75 1.98 -4.24
C LEU A 258 9.16 1.74 -3.67
N ALA A 259 9.40 0.60 -3.03
CA ALA A 259 10.73 0.21 -2.58
C ALA A 259 11.68 -0.03 -3.77
N THR A 260 11.18 -0.68 -4.82
CA THR A 260 11.95 -0.94 -6.05
C THR A 260 12.27 0.36 -6.79
N ASP A 261 11.32 1.30 -6.90
CA ASP A 261 11.54 2.65 -7.43
C ASP A 261 12.63 3.39 -6.66
N ALA A 262 12.55 3.38 -5.33
CA ALA A 262 13.55 4.03 -4.47
C ALA A 262 14.94 3.38 -4.57
N LEU A 263 14.99 2.05 -4.72
CA LEU A 263 16.23 1.30 -4.96
C LEU A 263 16.89 1.74 -6.28
N MET A 264 16.10 1.74 -7.37
CA MET A 264 16.55 2.15 -8.69
C MET A 264 17.07 3.59 -8.70
N PHE A 265 16.37 4.49 -8.01
CA PHE A 265 16.79 5.88 -7.87
C PHE A 265 18.15 5.99 -7.16
N LYS A 266 18.35 5.25 -6.06
CA LYS A 266 19.59 5.33 -5.27
C LYS A 266 20.81 4.81 -6.02
N TYR A 267 20.72 3.63 -6.64
CA TYR A 267 21.84 3.07 -7.40
C TYR A 267 22.23 3.92 -8.60
N SER A 268 21.25 4.54 -9.24
CA SER A 268 21.51 5.42 -10.38
C SER A 268 22.20 6.72 -9.99
N ALA A 269 21.87 7.26 -8.81
CA ALA A 269 22.59 8.41 -8.27
C ALA A 269 24.07 8.06 -8.06
N VAL A 270 24.37 6.90 -7.45
CA VAL A 270 25.75 6.44 -7.21
C VAL A 270 26.51 6.22 -8.53
N GLY A 271 25.90 5.56 -9.52
CA GLY A 271 26.53 5.29 -10.81
C GLY A 271 26.86 6.54 -11.64
N THR A 272 26.14 7.64 -11.42
CA THR A 272 26.43 8.91 -12.10
C THR A 272 27.69 9.58 -11.53
N TYR A 273 27.93 9.48 -10.22
CA TYR A 273 29.12 10.06 -9.58
C TYR A 273 30.42 9.33 -9.97
N SER A 274 30.38 8.00 -10.13
CA SER A 274 31.56 7.23 -10.53
C SER A 274 32.00 7.51 -11.97
N PHE A 275 31.09 7.89 -12.87
CA PHE A 275 31.44 8.24 -14.25
C PHE A 275 32.03 9.66 -14.39
N GLU A 276 31.63 10.61 -13.54
CA GLU A 276 32.22 11.97 -13.54
C GLU A 276 33.64 12.00 -12.93
N ILE A 277 33.93 11.14 -11.95
CA ILE A 277 35.27 11.02 -11.34
C ILE A 277 36.26 10.32 -12.30
N GLY A 278 35.79 9.43 -13.18
CA GLY A 278 36.64 8.80 -14.21
C GLY A 278 37.23 9.77 -15.24
N ASN A 279 36.68 10.99 -15.36
CA ASN A 279 37.13 12.04 -16.27
C ASN A 279 37.80 13.24 -15.57
N SER A 280 37.94 13.20 -14.24
CA SER A 280 38.62 14.26 -13.48
C SER A 280 39.54 13.65 -12.43
N THR A 281 40.84 13.81 -12.66
CA THR A 281 41.94 13.36 -11.79
C THR A 281 41.69 13.70 -10.32
N SER A 282 41.80 12.65 -9.49
CA SER A 282 42.18 12.62 -8.07
C SER A 282 41.86 13.85 -7.22
N ILE A 283 40.72 13.84 -6.53
CA ILE A 283 40.57 14.54 -5.24
C ILE A 283 39.89 13.61 -4.23
N SER A 284 40.54 13.50 -3.07
CA SER A 284 40.21 12.67 -1.92
C SER A 284 38.93 13.09 -1.18
N ILE A 285 38.11 12.08 -0.88
CA ILE A 285 37.28 11.83 0.31
C ILE A 285 36.76 13.05 1.10
N SER A 286 35.42 13.21 1.15
CA SER A 286 34.68 13.30 2.42
C SER A 286 33.23 12.85 2.24
N THR A 287 32.90 11.72 2.85
CA THR A 287 31.55 11.18 2.98
C THR A 287 30.74 12.03 3.94
N THR A 288 29.84 12.87 3.42
CA THR A 288 28.70 13.38 4.19
C THR A 288 27.41 12.96 3.50
N SER A 289 26.91 11.80 3.93
CA SER A 289 25.62 11.24 3.57
C SER A 289 24.49 12.10 4.15
N ARG A 290 23.95 13.03 3.35
CA ARG A 290 22.61 13.58 3.61
C ARG A 290 21.56 12.57 3.14
N GLN A 291 21.04 11.87 4.14
CA GLN A 291 19.83 11.06 4.26
C GLN A 291 18.91 11.00 3.04
N TYR A 292 18.89 9.81 2.41
CA TYR A 292 17.72 9.21 1.77
C TYR A 292 17.20 8.09 2.68
#